data_AF-A0ABC8R144-F1
#
_entry.id   AF-A0ABC8R144-F1
#
_cell.length_a   1.000
_cell.length_b   1.000
_cell.length_c   1.000
_cell.angle_alpha   90.00
_cell.angle_beta   90.00
_cell.angle_gamma   90.00
#
_symmetry.space_group_name_H-M   'P 1'
#
loop_
_entity.id
_entity.type
_entity.pdbx_description
1 polymer ?
#
loop_
_entity_poly.entity_id
_entity_poly.type
_entity_poly.pdbx_seq_one_letter_code
_entity_poly.pdbx_strand_id
1 'polypeptide(L)'
;MINLELCDMINQDKINSVDLIRGIKKRIMLKSPRVQYLALVLLETVFKNCEKAFSEVAAKRVLDVMVKLIDDPQTVVNNRNKALMMMEAWGESSNELRYLPVYEETYKSLKSRGIIFPGRDNESLAPIFTPPRSVSASESNVSLAQQINHEIPVQTFSAEQTKEAFDVA
;
A
#
# COMPACT_ATOMS: atom_id res chain seq x y z
N MET A 1 5.84 18.29 0.84
CA MET A 1 5.92 17.16 -0.12
C MET A 1 5.27 17.63 -1.42
N ILE A 2 6.01 17.74 -2.52
CA ILE A 2 5.57 18.39 -3.78
C ILE A 2 4.28 17.77 -4.35
N ASN A 3 4.06 16.47 -4.17
CA ASN A 3 2.87 15.80 -4.72
C ASN A 3 1.57 16.22 -4.04
N LEU A 4 1.58 16.55 -2.74
CA LEU A 4 0.37 16.99 -2.03
C LEU A 4 0.03 18.44 -2.39
N GLU A 5 1.04 19.29 -2.51
CA GLU A 5 0.86 20.66 -3.02
C GLU A 5 0.27 20.65 -4.44
N LEU A 6 0.69 19.72 -5.30
CA LEU A 6 0.07 19.51 -6.60
C LEU A 6 -1.41 19.12 -6.48
N CYS A 7 -1.77 18.25 -5.54
CA CYS A 7 -3.16 17.85 -5.30
C CYS A 7 -4.01 19.04 -4.82
N ASP A 8 -3.46 19.88 -3.94
CA ASP A 8 -4.12 21.11 -3.48
C ASP A 8 -4.38 22.08 -4.65
N MET A 9 -3.41 22.25 -5.54
CA MET A 9 -3.56 23.08 -6.74
C MET A 9 -4.63 22.54 -7.71
N ILE A 10 -4.74 21.22 -7.86
CA ILE A 10 -5.78 20.59 -8.69
C ILE A 10 -7.16 20.81 -8.06
N ASN A 11 -7.28 20.59 -6.75
CA ASN A 11 -8.55 20.73 -6.03
C ASN A 11 -9.02 22.19 -5.97
N GLN A 12 -8.09 23.15 -6.06
CA GLN A 12 -8.37 24.58 -6.21
C GLN A 12 -8.55 25.03 -7.67
N ASP A 13 -8.60 24.09 -8.63
CA ASP A 13 -8.71 24.33 -10.07
C ASP A 13 -7.61 25.26 -10.65
N LYS A 14 -6.47 25.43 -9.96
CA LYS A 14 -5.28 26.15 -10.43
C LYS A 14 -4.51 25.38 -11.50
N ILE A 15 -4.64 24.05 -11.48
CA ILE A 15 -4.09 23.14 -12.48
C ILE A 15 -5.22 22.33 -13.08
N ASN A 16 -5.23 22.25 -14.41
CA ASN A 16 -6.19 21.44 -15.14
C ASN A 16 -5.90 19.94 -14.92
N SER A 17 -6.81 19.24 -14.23
CA SER A 17 -6.71 17.81 -13.94
C SER A 17 -6.65 16.94 -15.21
N VAL A 18 -7.44 17.30 -16.23
CA VAL A 18 -7.51 16.61 -17.52
C VAL A 18 -6.14 16.58 -18.20
N ASP A 19 -5.45 17.73 -18.20
CA ASP A 19 -4.13 17.88 -18.82
C ASP A 19 -3.05 17.16 -18.02
N LEU A 20 -3.14 17.22 -16.69
CA LEU A 20 -2.24 16.47 -15.81
C LEU A 20 -2.37 14.95 -16.05
N ILE A 21 -3.58 14.40 -16.02
CA ILE A 21 -3.82 12.96 -16.24
C ILE A 21 -3.34 12.55 -17.64
N ARG A 22 -3.51 13.41 -18.66
CA ARG A 22 -2.96 13.17 -20.00
C ARG A 22 -1.44 13.15 -19.99
N GLY A 23 -0.80 14.05 -19.26
CA GLY A 23 0.65 14.10 -19.07
C GLY A 23 1.18 12.85 -18.38
N ILE A 24 0.55 12.45 -17.28
CA ILE A 24 0.88 11.23 -16.53
C ILE A 24 0.77 10.00 -17.43
N LYS A 25 -0.35 9.85 -18.16
CA LYS A 25 -0.56 8.75 -19.11
C LYS A 25 0.59 8.67 -20.13
N LYS A 26 1.00 9.79 -20.71
CA LYS A 26 2.14 9.83 -21.66
C LYS A 26 3.44 9.35 -21.00
N ARG A 27 3.69 9.71 -19.73
CA ARG A 27 4.89 9.28 -18.99
C ARG A 27 4.88 7.78 -18.67
N ILE A 28 3.71 7.20 -18.35
CA ILE A 28 3.57 5.74 -18.14
C ILE A 28 3.90 4.98 -19.43
N MET A 29 3.54 5.50 -20.59
CA MET A 29 3.80 4.86 -21.89
C MET A 29 5.27 4.93 -22.34
N LEU A 30 6.14 5.68 -21.63
CA LEU A 30 7.57 5.73 -21.95
C LEU A 30 8.26 4.44 -21.52
N LYS A 31 9.17 3.92 -22.36
CA LYS A 31 9.98 2.73 -22.06
C LYS A 31 11.13 2.98 -21.07
N SER A 32 11.03 4.04 -20.25
CA SER A 32 12.01 4.32 -19.19
C SER A 32 11.44 3.81 -17.86
N PRO A 33 12.02 2.75 -17.25
CA PRO A 33 11.47 2.14 -16.04
C PRO A 33 11.28 3.13 -14.90
N ARG A 34 12.27 4.02 -14.68
CA ARG A 34 12.21 5.05 -13.63
C ARG A 34 11.09 6.06 -13.87
N VAL A 35 10.97 6.58 -15.09
CA VAL A 35 9.93 7.57 -15.41
C VAL A 35 8.54 6.96 -15.30
N GLN A 36 8.37 5.75 -15.81
CA GLN A 36 7.12 5.01 -15.73
C GLN A 36 6.71 4.73 -14.28
N TYR A 37 7.64 4.27 -13.43
CA TYR A 37 7.35 4.03 -12.01
C TYR A 37 6.95 5.30 -11.27
N LEU A 38 7.72 6.38 -11.45
CA LEU A 38 7.41 7.67 -10.82
C LEU A 38 6.05 8.23 -11.29
N ALA A 39 5.69 8.02 -12.55
CA ALA A 39 4.38 8.39 -13.07
C ALA A 39 3.25 7.57 -12.44
N LEU A 40 3.45 6.27 -12.20
CA LEU A 40 2.48 5.43 -11.47
C LEU A 40 2.30 5.89 -10.01
N VAL A 41 3.39 6.23 -9.32
CA VAL A 41 3.34 6.77 -7.95
C VAL A 41 2.61 8.12 -7.90
N LEU A 42 2.90 9.00 -8.87
CA LEU A 42 2.20 10.28 -8.97
C LEU A 42 0.71 10.07 -9.26
N LEU A 43 0.37 9.17 -10.19
CA LEU A 43 -1.01 8.82 -10.51
C LEU A 43 -1.77 8.33 -9.27
N GLU A 44 -1.18 7.41 -8.52
CA GLU A 44 -1.79 6.91 -7.28
C GLU A 44 -2.02 8.04 -6.27
N THR A 45 -1.05 8.95 -6.13
CA THR A 45 -1.17 10.08 -5.20
C THR A 45 -2.32 10.99 -5.62
N VAL A 46 -2.38 11.37 -6.90
CA VAL A 46 -3.47 12.20 -7.44
C VAL A 46 -4.82 11.48 -7.30
N PHE A 47 -4.87 10.18 -7.56
CA PHE A 47 -6.09 9.37 -7.43
C PHE A 47 -6.64 9.37 -6.00
N LYS A 48 -5.75 9.29 -4.99
CA LYS A 48 -6.12 9.25 -3.57
C LYS A 48 -6.54 10.61 -3.00
N ASN A 49 -6.12 11.71 -3.62
CA ASN A 49 -6.23 13.05 -3.02
C ASN A 49 -7.06 14.03 -3.86
N CYS A 50 -7.48 13.66 -5.07
CA CYS A 50 -8.25 14.52 -5.95
C CYS A 50 -9.55 13.82 -6.36
N GLU A 51 -10.70 14.36 -5.92
CA GLU A 51 -12.01 13.80 -6.25
C GLU A 51 -12.18 13.67 -7.77
N LYS A 52 -11.89 14.70 -8.56
CA LYS A 52 -12.07 14.62 -10.03
C LYS A 52 -11.15 13.59 -10.73
N ALA A 53 -10.18 12.98 -10.05
CA ALA A 53 -9.20 12.11 -10.69
C ALA A 53 -9.81 10.82 -11.23
N PHE A 54 -10.76 10.20 -10.53
CA PHE A 54 -11.32 8.91 -10.94
C PHE A 54 -12.07 8.99 -12.28
N SER A 55 -12.81 10.06 -12.53
CA SER A 55 -13.56 10.25 -13.77
C SER A 55 -12.61 10.57 -14.92
N GLU A 56 -11.58 11.37 -14.66
CA GLU A 56 -10.56 11.70 -15.67
C GLU A 56 -9.70 10.49 -16.06
N VAL A 57 -9.29 9.67 -15.09
CA VAL A 57 -8.53 8.43 -15.36
C VAL A 57 -9.32 7.47 -16.26
N ALA A 58 -10.63 7.33 -16.00
CA ALA A 58 -11.53 6.56 -16.84
C ALA A 58 -11.70 7.19 -18.23
N ALA A 59 -12.04 8.49 -18.29
CA ALA A 59 -12.29 9.22 -19.53
C ALA A 59 -11.05 9.28 -20.45
N LYS A 60 -9.85 9.35 -19.89
CA LYS A 60 -8.60 9.32 -20.66
C LYS A 60 -8.10 7.93 -20.97
N ARG A 61 -8.86 6.87 -20.63
CA ARG A 61 -8.51 5.47 -20.90
C ARG A 61 -7.11 5.15 -20.36
N VAL A 62 -6.87 5.51 -19.11
CA VAL A 62 -5.60 5.21 -18.42
C VAL A 62 -5.54 3.72 -18.07
N LEU A 63 -6.68 3.11 -17.71
CA LEU A 63 -6.80 1.67 -17.44
C LEU A 63 -6.25 0.83 -18.60
N ASP A 64 -6.57 1.16 -19.84
CA ASP A 64 -6.04 0.46 -21.02
C ASP A 64 -4.52 0.50 -21.11
N VAL A 65 -3.89 1.60 -20.70
CA VAL A 65 -2.43 1.72 -20.66
C VAL A 65 -1.87 0.86 -19.53
N MET A 66 -2.56 0.79 -18.39
CA MET A 66 -2.15 -0.07 -17.28
C MET A 66 -2.27 -1.55 -17.64
N VAL A 67 -3.34 -1.97 -18.32
CA VAL A 67 -3.49 -3.34 -18.84
C VAL A 67 -2.36 -3.67 -19.82
N LYS A 68 -2.08 -2.79 -20.79
CA LYS A 68 -0.94 -2.98 -21.71
C LYS A 68 0.39 -3.09 -20.97
N LEU A 69 0.58 -2.29 -19.93
CA LEU A 69 1.78 -2.33 -19.11
C LEU A 69 1.94 -3.67 -18.39
N ILE A 70 0.83 -4.20 -17.86
CA ILE A 70 0.80 -5.50 -17.17
C ILE A 70 1.10 -6.64 -18.14
N ASP A 71 0.50 -6.58 -19.33
CA ASP A 71 0.59 -7.60 -20.37
C ASP A 71 1.94 -7.63 -21.09
N ASP A 72 2.66 -6.50 -21.13
CA ASP A 72 3.96 -6.44 -21.79
C ASP A 72 5.01 -7.23 -20.98
N PRO A 73 5.57 -8.34 -21.51
CA PRO A 73 6.56 -9.15 -20.80
C PRO A 73 7.87 -8.38 -20.54
N GLN A 74 8.17 -7.34 -21.31
CA GLN A 74 9.38 -6.50 -21.14
C GLN A 74 9.24 -5.47 -20.02
N THR A 75 8.04 -5.29 -19.46
CA THR A 75 7.84 -4.40 -18.32
C THR A 75 8.63 -4.88 -17.11
N VAL A 76 9.38 -3.96 -16.49
CA VAL A 76 10.12 -4.21 -15.25
C VAL A 76 9.16 -4.65 -14.15
N VAL A 77 9.52 -5.71 -13.42
CA VAL A 77 8.68 -6.37 -12.40
C VAL A 77 8.08 -5.38 -11.41
N ASN A 78 8.88 -4.44 -10.88
CA ASN A 78 8.39 -3.44 -9.93
C ASN A 78 7.29 -2.55 -10.51
N ASN A 79 7.37 -2.20 -11.80
CA ASN A 79 6.38 -1.36 -12.47
C ASN A 79 5.10 -2.14 -12.72
N ARG A 80 5.23 -3.41 -13.15
CA ARG A 80 4.10 -4.34 -13.30
C ARG A 80 3.38 -4.54 -11.96
N ASN A 81 4.11 -4.83 -10.90
CA ASN A 81 3.55 -5.03 -9.56
C ASN A 81 2.87 -3.76 -9.05
N LYS A 82 3.45 -2.58 -9.28
CA LYS A 82 2.81 -1.31 -8.93
C LYS A 82 1.47 -1.12 -9.64
N ALA A 83 1.42 -1.41 -10.93
CA ALA A 83 0.19 -1.33 -11.70
C ALA A 83 -0.86 -2.35 -11.21
N LEU A 84 -0.45 -3.59 -10.91
CA LEU A 84 -1.33 -4.62 -10.37
C LEU A 84 -1.93 -4.20 -9.02
N MET A 85 -1.12 -3.73 -8.07
CA MET A 85 -1.61 -3.24 -6.77
C MET A 85 -2.64 -2.11 -6.93
N MET A 86 -2.42 -1.20 -7.88
CA MET A 86 -3.37 -0.11 -8.15
C MET A 86 -4.66 -0.64 -8.79
N MET A 87 -4.58 -1.57 -9.75
CA MET A 87 -5.75 -2.20 -10.37
C MET A 87 -6.61 -2.96 -9.36
N GLU A 88 -5.99 -3.69 -8.44
CA GLU A 88 -6.68 -4.38 -7.35
C GLU A 88 -7.37 -3.39 -6.41
N ALA A 89 -6.63 -2.38 -5.91
CA ALA A 89 -7.18 -1.38 -5.00
C ALA A 89 -8.38 -0.63 -5.63
N TRP A 90 -8.31 -0.29 -6.91
CA TRP A 90 -9.42 0.39 -7.60
C TRP A 90 -10.57 -0.57 -7.91
N GLY A 91 -10.28 -1.79 -8.37
CA GLY A 91 -11.31 -2.77 -8.73
C GLY A 91 -12.13 -3.26 -7.55
N GLU A 92 -11.61 -3.15 -6.33
CA GLU A 92 -12.28 -3.54 -5.10
C GLU A 92 -12.93 -2.37 -4.34
N SER A 93 -12.69 -1.13 -4.77
CA SER A 93 -13.32 0.05 -4.16
C SER A 93 -14.79 0.15 -4.56
N SER A 94 -15.68 -0.20 -3.64
CA SER A 94 -17.13 -0.31 -3.89
C SER A 94 -17.95 0.96 -3.60
N ASN A 95 -17.37 1.92 -2.87
CA ASN A 95 -18.08 3.14 -2.47
C ASN A 95 -17.78 4.30 -3.44
N GLU A 96 -16.50 4.62 -3.64
CA GLU A 96 -16.07 5.79 -4.43
C GLU A 96 -16.19 5.58 -5.94
N LEU A 97 -16.05 4.33 -6.40
CA LEU A 97 -16.02 4.00 -7.83
C LEU A 97 -17.28 3.28 -8.32
N ARG A 98 -18.34 3.23 -7.50
CA ARG A 98 -19.58 2.49 -7.82
C ARG A 98 -20.22 2.90 -9.15
N TYR A 99 -20.12 4.18 -9.52
CA TYR A 99 -20.67 4.72 -10.77
C TYR A 99 -19.67 4.66 -11.95
N LEU A 100 -18.48 4.10 -11.73
CA LEU A 100 -17.44 3.88 -12.75
C LEU A 100 -17.12 2.39 -12.84
N PRO A 101 -18.05 1.56 -13.38
CA PRO A 101 -17.91 0.10 -13.39
C PRO A 101 -16.65 -0.38 -14.13
N VAL A 102 -16.09 0.44 -15.03
CA VAL A 102 -14.87 0.15 -15.78
C VAL A 102 -13.69 -0.27 -14.90
N TYR A 103 -13.57 0.23 -13.67
CA TYR A 103 -12.52 -0.18 -12.74
C TYR A 103 -12.68 -1.62 -12.29
N GLU A 104 -13.88 -1.97 -11.80
CA GLU A 104 -14.23 -3.32 -11.35
C GLU A 104 -14.17 -4.32 -12.53
N GLU A 105 -14.72 -3.95 -13.68
CA GLU A 105 -14.69 -4.75 -14.91
C GLU A 105 -13.27 -5.06 -15.37
N THR A 106 -12.38 -4.05 -15.37
CA THR A 106 -10.98 -4.23 -15.75
C THR A 106 -10.27 -5.18 -14.78
N TYR A 107 -10.46 -5.00 -13.48
CA TYR A 107 -9.88 -5.88 -12.46
C TYR A 107 -10.39 -7.32 -12.60
N LYS A 108 -11.71 -7.52 -12.73
CA LYS A 108 -12.31 -8.84 -12.95
C LYS A 108 -11.81 -9.49 -14.25
N SER A 109 -11.66 -8.72 -15.32
CA SER A 109 -11.11 -9.20 -16.59
C SER A 109 -9.66 -9.65 -16.48
N LEU A 110 -8.83 -8.98 -15.67
CA LEU A 110 -7.46 -9.42 -15.40
C LEU A 110 -7.46 -10.74 -14.61
N LYS A 111 -8.31 -10.84 -13.58
CA LYS A 111 -8.45 -12.09 -12.80
C LYS A 111 -8.94 -13.27 -13.64
N SER A 112 -9.91 -13.07 -14.52
CA SER A 112 -10.43 -14.14 -15.38
C SER A 112 -9.39 -14.66 -16.38
N ARG A 113 -8.37 -13.86 -16.69
CA ARG A 113 -7.21 -14.26 -17.49
C ARG A 113 -6.12 -15.00 -16.68
N GLY A 114 -6.32 -15.21 -15.39
CA GLY A 114 -5.35 -15.87 -14.52
C GLY A 114 -4.21 -14.97 -14.03
N ILE A 115 -4.35 -13.63 -14.13
CA ILE A 115 -3.37 -12.71 -13.56
C ILE A 115 -3.44 -12.78 -12.03
N ILE A 116 -2.27 -13.00 -11.41
CA ILE A 116 -2.12 -13.01 -9.95
C ILE A 116 -1.77 -11.60 -9.48
N PHE A 117 -2.52 -11.12 -8.48
CA PHE A 117 -2.31 -9.82 -7.88
C PHE A 117 -1.45 -9.97 -6.61
N PRO A 118 -0.46 -9.08 -6.38
CA PRO A 118 0.54 -9.24 -5.31
C PRO A 118 -0.01 -8.94 -3.90
N GLY A 119 -1.26 -8.51 -3.76
CA GLY A 119 -1.84 -8.10 -2.49
C GLY A 119 -2.87 -9.10 -1.99
N ARG A 120 -2.43 -10.17 -1.31
CA ARG A 120 -3.11 -10.81 -0.13
C ARG A 120 -2.67 -12.23 0.18
N ASP A 121 -1.88 -12.87 -0.67
CA ASP A 121 -1.29 -14.19 -0.44
C ASP A 121 0.06 -14.14 0.30
N ASN A 122 0.22 -13.18 1.22
CA ASN A 122 1.34 -13.12 2.18
C ASN A 122 1.29 -14.24 3.26
N GLU A 123 0.70 -15.38 2.93
CA GLU A 123 0.92 -16.66 3.62
C GLU A 123 1.32 -17.77 2.62
N SER A 124 1.69 -17.43 1.39
CA SER A 124 2.25 -18.38 0.41
C SER A 124 3.78 -18.39 0.46
N LEU A 125 4.26 -19.03 1.52
CA LEU A 125 5.56 -19.72 1.70
C LEU A 125 6.54 -19.66 0.52
N ALA A 126 7.49 -18.72 0.55
CA ALA A 126 8.83 -19.03 0.05
C ALA A 126 9.51 -19.93 1.11
N PRO A 127 10.10 -21.10 0.76
CA PRO A 127 10.81 -21.92 1.73
C PRO A 127 12.01 -21.14 2.29
N ILE A 128 11.98 -20.82 3.58
CA ILE A 128 13.14 -20.27 4.27
C ILE A 128 14.14 -21.41 4.46
N PHE A 129 15.13 -21.50 3.56
CA PHE A 129 16.34 -22.29 3.78
C PHE A 129 17.32 -21.49 4.65
N THR A 130 16.99 -21.31 5.92
CA THR A 130 18.02 -20.93 6.91
C THR A 130 18.76 -22.19 7.33
N PRO A 131 20.06 -22.35 7.01
CA PRO A 131 20.85 -23.45 7.53
C PRO A 131 20.91 -23.39 9.07
N PRO A 132 20.96 -24.53 9.76
CA PRO A 132 21.02 -24.57 11.22
C PRO A 132 22.26 -23.84 11.73
N ARG A 133 22.06 -22.99 12.75
CA ARG A 133 23.13 -22.27 13.45
C ARG A 133 24.05 -23.30 14.11
N SER A 134 25.27 -23.44 13.62
CA SER A 134 26.32 -24.24 14.27
C SER A 134 26.80 -23.49 15.51
N VAL A 135 26.14 -23.71 16.65
CA VAL A 135 26.65 -23.29 17.95
C VAL A 135 27.52 -24.43 18.47
N SER A 136 28.84 -24.19 18.51
CA SER A 136 29.75 -25.04 19.27
C SER A 136 29.38 -24.93 20.75
N ALA A 137 28.93 -26.02 21.34
CA ALA A 137 28.80 -26.15 22.77
C ALA A 137 30.20 -26.07 23.40
N SER A 138 30.42 -25.08 24.25
CA SER A 138 31.42 -25.15 25.32
C SER A 138 30.66 -25.04 26.64
N GLU A 139 30.59 -26.18 27.32
CA GLU A 139 29.99 -26.36 28.63
C GLU A 139 30.77 -25.63 29.74
N SER A 140 30.07 -25.45 30.86
CA SER A 140 30.52 -25.63 32.25
C SER A 140 30.47 -24.41 33.20
N ASN A 141 29.38 -24.40 33.98
CA ASN A 141 29.26 -24.27 35.45
C ASN A 141 30.11 -23.24 36.21
N VAL A 142 29.47 -22.42 37.07
CA VAL A 142 29.46 -22.57 38.55
C VAL A 142 28.76 -21.37 39.23
N SER A 143 27.70 -21.72 39.97
CA SER A 143 27.22 -21.25 41.29
C SER A 143 26.87 -19.79 41.63
N LEU A 144 25.71 -19.71 42.30
CA LEU A 144 25.17 -18.66 43.16
C LEU A 144 26.22 -18.01 44.08
N ALA A 145 26.16 -16.67 44.20
CA ALA A 145 25.68 -15.95 45.39
C ALA A 145 26.35 -14.57 45.57
N GLN A 146 25.50 -13.53 45.65
CA GLN A 146 25.66 -12.30 46.45
C GLN A 146 26.81 -11.32 46.08
N GLN A 147 26.47 -10.08 45.70
CA GLN A 147 26.39 -8.94 46.65
C GLN A 147 26.08 -7.61 45.91
N ILE A 148 24.89 -7.03 46.14
CA ILE A 148 24.60 -5.81 46.96
C ILE A 148 24.63 -4.48 46.14
N ASN A 149 23.47 -3.86 45.86
CA ASN A 149 23.03 -2.57 46.46
C ASN A 149 21.81 -1.88 45.78
N HIS A 150 20.78 -1.62 46.62
CA HIS A 150 19.85 -0.47 46.71
C HIS A 150 18.87 -0.14 45.56
N GLU A 151 17.55 -0.37 45.71
CA GLU A 151 16.47 0.50 46.29
C GLU A 151 16.08 1.67 45.33
N ILE A 152 14.83 1.94 44.86
CA ILE A 152 13.49 2.16 45.49
C ILE A 152 12.37 2.00 44.40
N PRO A 153 11.10 1.70 44.75
CA PRO A 153 10.12 1.01 43.89
C PRO A 153 9.02 1.92 43.28
N VAL A 154 8.38 1.47 42.19
CA VAL A 154 7.05 1.97 41.79
C VAL A 154 6.12 0.78 41.59
N GLN A 155 5.08 0.74 42.41
CA GLN A 155 4.08 -0.32 42.51
C GLN A 155 3.08 -0.29 41.35
N THR A 156 2.86 -1.47 40.79
CA THR A 156 1.78 -1.85 39.88
C THR A 156 0.42 -1.77 40.59
N PHE A 157 -0.63 -1.29 39.91
CA PHE A 157 -2.00 -1.67 40.25
C PHE A 157 -2.80 -2.03 38.99
N SER A 158 -3.36 -3.25 39.04
CA SER A 158 -4.25 -3.86 38.06
C SER A 158 -5.65 -3.25 38.16
N ALA A 159 -6.36 -3.24 37.03
CA ALA A 159 -7.72 -2.75 36.93
C ALA A 159 -8.72 -3.80 37.43
N GLU A 160 -9.35 -3.56 38.57
CA GLU A 160 -10.58 -4.25 38.94
C GLU A 160 -11.40 -3.42 39.95
N GLN A 161 -12.71 -3.33 39.66
CA GLN A 161 -13.80 -2.89 40.54
C GLN A 161 -14.07 -1.37 40.65
N THR A 162 -15.03 -0.90 39.86
CA THR A 162 -15.82 0.30 40.22
C THR A 162 -17.30 -0.04 40.03
N LYS A 163 -17.96 -0.37 41.14
CA LYS A 163 -19.42 -0.44 41.21
C LYS A 163 -19.90 0.09 42.56
N GLU A 164 -20.69 1.16 42.47
CA GLU A 164 -21.73 1.65 43.38
C GLU A 164 -21.41 2.04 44.83
N ALA A 165 -21.60 3.34 45.12
CA ALA A 165 -22.26 3.90 46.31
C ALA A 165 -22.27 5.44 46.18
N PHE A 166 -23.22 6.26 46.63
CA PHE A 166 -24.65 6.18 46.99
C PHE A 166 -25.04 7.66 47.28
N ASP A 167 -26.31 8.01 47.12
CA ASP A 167 -26.93 9.31 47.44
C ASP A 167 -26.48 9.95 48.78
N VAL A 168 -26.36 11.29 48.79
CA VAL A 168 -26.76 12.12 49.95
C VAL A 168 -27.42 13.42 49.47
N ALA A 169 -28.57 13.67 50.09
CA ALA A 169 -29.55 14.75 49.97
C ALA A 169 -29.02 16.20 49.95
#